data_AF-A0A923TWZ9-F1
#
_entry.id   AF-A0A923TWZ9-F1
#
_cell.length_a   1.000
_cell.length_b   1.000
_cell.length_c   1.000
_cell.angle_alpha   90.00
_cell.angle_beta   90.00
_cell.angle_gamma   90.00
#
_symmetry.space_group_name_H-M   'P 1'
#
loop_
_entity.id
_entity.type
_entity.pdbx_description
1 polymer ?
#
loop_
_entity_poly.entity_id
_entity_poly.type
_entity_poly.pdbx_seq_one_letter_code
_entity_poly.pdbx_strand_id
1 'polypeptide(L)'
;MINKVLRPIKLVKSILDNYFVHSTNTNAEKVFIKKLSRYKIPWQAGKKELILTQALKDYGPCLSLAPTCYALAKKENANLGVYTVMSRLEENEYADSYIKYKLYTEVAYRKLDNIYLSYAGKVVYRNVFLHKNHKLINRHFNEIKQAIETKDDVIKLEIEGIKIGDLIYDTYLRFANKPTLDIEDPFLDKVIIQALHLYFNYNDLLKQYDVKALVHLYATYIHHGIIVRLCLKNNIPVYVVGAHLFIVKKLHQNFPSHANDHFLFHKIFEQIDNKSDKIQLAKKLFERRFTGKVDTAISYMRTNSFSNEQREEMNKYNWDKTVLVLAHCFFDSPHVYRSLLFPDFHEWLTYTLDTLKQVEGITVLVKPHPNGKQGNDEIFETFQEK
;
A
#
# COMPACT_ATOMS: atom_id res chain seq x y z
N MET A 1 30.69 24.68 -17.53
CA MET A 1 29.71 25.78 -17.38
C MET A 1 28.39 25.56 -18.12
N ILE A 2 28.39 24.91 -19.29
CA ILE A 2 27.18 24.69 -20.14
C ILE A 2 26.08 23.83 -19.45
N ASN A 3 26.46 22.83 -18.64
CA ASN A 3 25.49 21.99 -17.90
C ASN A 3 24.71 22.72 -16.78
N LYS A 4 25.18 23.86 -16.28
CA LYS A 4 24.46 24.65 -15.26
C LYS A 4 23.35 25.52 -15.86
N VAL A 5 23.46 25.91 -17.13
CA VAL A 5 22.49 26.77 -17.84
C VAL A 5 21.38 25.96 -18.52
N LEU A 6 21.65 24.72 -18.93
CA LEU A 6 20.66 23.82 -19.56
C LEU A 6 19.67 23.18 -18.56
N ARG A 7 20.06 23.01 -17.29
CA ARG A 7 19.19 22.45 -16.22
C ARG A 7 17.95 23.31 -15.93
N PRO A 8 18.04 24.65 -15.79
CA PRO A 8 16.87 25.52 -15.62
C PRO A 8 15.86 25.42 -16.77
N ILE A 9 16.33 25.34 -18.02
CA ILE A 9 15.46 25.32 -19.21
C ILE A 9 14.68 24.01 -19.31
N LYS A 10 15.33 22.86 -19.03
CA LYS A 10 14.64 21.55 -18.97
C LYS A 10 13.60 21.51 -17.84
N LEU A 11 13.89 22.13 -16.70
CA LEU A 11 12.96 22.21 -15.56
C LEU A 11 11.75 23.10 -15.88
N VAL A 12 11.97 24.29 -16.44
CA VAL A 12 10.87 25.18 -16.85
C VAL A 12 10.01 24.51 -17.90
N LYS A 13 10.62 23.83 -18.88
CA LYS A 13 9.88 23.05 -19.88
C LYS A 13 9.09 21.90 -19.25
N SER A 14 9.68 21.11 -18.35
CA SER A 14 8.98 20.05 -17.62
C SER A 14 7.82 20.58 -16.76
N ILE A 15 8.00 21.71 -16.06
CA ILE A 15 6.95 22.35 -15.29
C ILE A 15 5.83 22.85 -16.20
N LEU A 16 6.16 23.47 -17.35
CA LEU A 16 5.18 23.95 -18.32
C LEU A 16 4.42 22.78 -18.98
N ASP A 17 5.11 21.74 -19.42
CA ASP A 17 4.51 20.55 -20.02
C ASP A 17 3.56 19.86 -19.01
N ASN A 18 3.99 19.72 -17.74
CA ASN A 18 3.12 19.22 -16.68
C ASN A 18 1.98 20.18 -16.34
N TYR A 19 2.21 21.50 -16.41
CA TYR A 19 1.17 22.50 -16.17
C TYR A 19 0.06 22.37 -17.21
N PHE A 20 0.36 22.25 -18.50
CA PHE A 20 -0.67 22.13 -19.53
C PHE A 20 -1.43 20.80 -19.44
N VAL A 21 -0.76 19.70 -19.12
CA VAL A 21 -1.38 18.37 -19.01
C VAL A 21 -2.17 18.19 -17.70
N HIS A 22 -1.72 18.79 -16.59
CA HIS A 22 -2.28 18.55 -15.25
C HIS A 22 -3.02 19.74 -14.61
N SER A 23 -3.19 20.87 -15.30
CA SER A 23 -3.87 22.04 -14.71
C SER A 23 -5.39 22.05 -14.86
N THR A 24 -5.96 21.39 -15.88
CA THR A 24 -7.39 21.50 -16.20
C THR A 24 -8.12 20.17 -16.13
N ASN A 25 -9.16 20.10 -15.30
CA ASN A 25 -10.00 18.91 -15.22
C ASN A 25 -10.79 18.69 -16.51
N THR A 26 -10.93 17.43 -16.92
CA THR A 26 -11.79 17.03 -18.05
C THR A 26 -13.27 17.29 -17.74
N ASN A 27 -14.15 17.26 -18.76
CA ASN A 27 -15.59 17.40 -18.52
C ASN A 27 -16.15 16.29 -17.62
N ALA A 28 -15.68 15.05 -17.80
CA ALA A 28 -16.06 13.92 -16.93
C ALA A 28 -15.62 14.16 -15.48
N GLU A 29 -14.39 14.64 -15.26
CA GLU A 29 -13.90 14.99 -13.93
C GLU A 29 -14.69 16.13 -13.29
N LYS A 30 -15.09 17.16 -14.05
CA LYS A 30 -15.96 18.23 -13.54
C LYS A 30 -17.32 17.70 -13.08
N VAL A 31 -17.93 16.80 -13.85
CA VAL A 31 -19.19 16.12 -13.46
C VAL A 31 -18.97 15.28 -12.19
N PHE A 32 -17.86 14.55 -12.12
CA PHE A 32 -17.50 13.74 -10.96
C PHE A 32 -17.31 14.59 -9.69
N ILE A 33 -16.55 15.68 -9.77
CA ILE A 33 -16.35 16.68 -8.70
C ILE A 33 -17.70 17.24 -8.23
N LYS A 34 -18.58 17.64 -9.17
CA LYS A 34 -19.91 18.15 -8.84
C LYS A 34 -20.75 17.10 -8.08
N LYS A 35 -20.62 15.82 -8.41
CA LYS A 35 -21.32 14.74 -7.69
C LYS A 35 -20.69 14.46 -6.31
N LEU A 36 -19.38 14.61 -6.16
CA LEU A 36 -18.70 14.41 -4.87
C LEU A 36 -18.98 15.53 -3.87
N SER A 37 -19.21 16.77 -4.33
CA SER A 37 -19.41 17.93 -3.45
C SER A 37 -20.61 17.86 -2.53
N ARG A 38 -21.54 16.92 -2.74
CA ARG A 38 -22.60 16.60 -1.76
C ARG A 38 -22.05 16.19 -0.39
N TYR A 39 -20.81 15.69 -0.34
CA TYR A 39 -20.08 15.29 0.88
C TYR A 39 -19.16 16.40 1.39
N LYS A 40 -19.32 17.65 0.93
CA LYS A 40 -18.46 18.76 1.34
C LYS A 40 -18.60 19.07 2.82
N ILE A 41 -17.46 19.09 3.50
CA ILE A 41 -17.31 19.69 4.84
C ILE A 41 -16.57 21.03 4.66
N PRO A 42 -17.23 22.18 4.87
CA PRO A 42 -16.57 23.48 4.84
C PRO A 42 -15.47 23.57 5.91
N TRP A 43 -14.32 24.14 5.54
CA TRP A 43 -13.23 24.32 6.49
C TRP A 43 -13.54 25.47 7.46
N GLN A 44 -13.50 25.19 8.76
CA GLN A 44 -13.64 26.19 9.81
C GLN A 44 -12.25 26.58 10.31
N ALA A 45 -11.86 27.84 10.09
CA ALA A 45 -10.59 28.36 10.56
C ALA A 45 -10.51 28.33 12.10
N GLY A 46 -9.34 28.01 12.65
CA GLY A 46 -9.13 27.89 14.09
C GLY A 46 -9.58 26.57 14.73
N LYS A 47 -10.51 25.84 14.09
CA LYS A 47 -10.97 24.54 14.58
C LYS A 47 -9.92 23.45 14.39
N LYS A 48 -9.61 22.73 15.48
CA LYS A 48 -8.54 21.72 15.51
C LYS A 48 -9.04 20.30 15.29
N GLU A 49 -10.31 20.02 15.60
CA GLU A 49 -10.91 18.70 15.43
C GLU A 49 -10.90 18.32 13.94
N LEU A 50 -10.32 17.16 13.64
CA LEU A 50 -10.03 16.77 12.26
C LEU A 50 -10.39 15.30 12.00
N ILE A 51 -11.16 15.05 10.96
CA ILE A 51 -11.14 13.76 10.26
C ILE A 51 -10.06 13.87 9.19
N LEU A 52 -9.14 12.90 9.20
CA LEU A 52 -8.02 12.87 8.27
C LEU A 52 -8.22 11.75 7.25
N THR A 53 -7.93 12.02 5.97
CA THR A 53 -7.96 11.01 4.91
C THR A 53 -6.82 11.20 3.92
N GLN A 54 -6.52 10.16 3.13
CA GLN A 54 -5.50 10.22 2.09
C GLN A 54 -6.06 10.71 0.74
N ALA A 55 -5.19 11.35 -0.04
CA ALA A 55 -5.37 11.67 -1.46
C ALA A 55 -4.50 10.74 -2.32
N LEU A 56 -5.17 9.81 -3.01
CA LEU A 56 -4.58 8.83 -3.93
C LEU A 56 -4.75 9.29 -5.37
N LYS A 57 -3.77 8.98 -6.24
CA LYS A 57 -3.84 9.18 -7.70
C LYS A 57 -4.83 8.20 -8.39
N ASP A 58 -6.02 8.05 -7.83
CA ASP A 58 -7.12 7.23 -8.35
C ASP A 58 -8.47 7.84 -7.91
N TYR A 59 -9.44 7.85 -8.82
CA TYR A 59 -10.78 8.41 -8.62
C TYR A 59 -11.73 7.43 -7.94
N GLY A 60 -11.56 6.11 -8.18
CA GLY A 60 -12.40 5.06 -7.57
C GLY A 60 -12.46 5.16 -6.04
N PRO A 61 -11.30 5.26 -5.35
CA PRO A 61 -11.22 5.46 -3.91
C PRO A 61 -12.09 6.57 -3.33
N CYS A 62 -12.24 7.69 -4.05
CA CYS A 62 -12.98 8.85 -3.57
C CYS A 62 -14.44 8.50 -3.28
N LEU A 63 -15.02 7.53 -4.01
CA LEU A 63 -16.40 7.10 -3.83
C LEU A 63 -16.64 6.42 -2.48
N SER A 64 -15.62 5.75 -1.92
CA SER A 64 -15.69 5.10 -0.61
C SER A 64 -15.22 6.01 0.52
N LEU A 65 -14.19 6.83 0.26
CA LEU A 65 -13.61 7.75 1.25
C LEU A 65 -14.59 8.88 1.60
N ALA A 66 -15.16 9.57 0.59
CA ALA A 66 -15.98 10.75 0.80
C ALA A 66 -17.20 10.53 1.73
N PRO A 67 -18.08 9.52 1.52
CA PRO A 67 -19.23 9.31 2.40
C PRO A 67 -18.82 8.93 3.82
N THR A 68 -17.79 8.09 3.99
CA THR A 68 -17.28 7.67 5.30
C THR A 68 -16.71 8.85 6.08
N CYS A 69 -15.88 9.66 5.42
CA CYS A 69 -15.31 10.88 6.00
C CYS A 69 -16.39 11.88 6.38
N TYR A 70 -17.39 12.08 5.51
CA TYR A 70 -18.51 12.99 5.76
C TYR A 70 -19.30 12.58 7.00
N ALA A 71 -19.67 11.31 7.11
CA ALA A 71 -20.42 10.79 8.25
C ALA A 71 -19.65 10.99 9.58
N LEU A 72 -18.35 10.67 9.59
CA LEU A 72 -17.51 10.87 10.77
C LEU A 72 -17.32 12.35 11.10
N ALA A 73 -17.08 13.21 10.11
CA ALA A 73 -16.87 14.63 10.33
C ALA A 73 -18.12 15.32 10.88
N LYS A 74 -19.31 14.91 10.43
CA LYS A 74 -20.58 15.38 11.01
C LYS A 74 -20.77 14.91 12.44
N LYS A 75 -20.53 13.62 12.70
CA LYS A 75 -20.68 13.02 14.02
C LYS A 75 -19.76 13.68 15.06
N GLU A 76 -18.49 13.84 14.71
CA GLU A 76 -17.46 14.39 15.60
C GLU A 76 -17.42 15.93 15.59
N ASN A 77 -18.31 16.58 14.83
CA ASN A 77 -18.26 18.01 14.56
C ASN A 77 -16.82 18.47 14.24
N ALA A 78 -16.21 17.88 13.22
CA ALA A 78 -14.80 18.07 12.87
C ALA A 78 -14.61 18.64 11.46
N ASN A 79 -13.47 19.30 11.22
CA ASN A 79 -13.00 19.60 9.87
C ASN A 79 -12.66 18.29 9.13
N LEU A 80 -12.61 18.32 7.80
CA LEU A 80 -12.11 17.22 6.96
C LEU A 80 -10.85 17.66 6.22
N GLY A 81 -9.72 17.05 6.57
CA GLY A 81 -8.41 17.30 5.97
C GLY A 81 -7.93 16.12 5.13
N VAL A 82 -7.19 16.42 4.07
CA VAL A 82 -6.53 15.41 3.23
C VAL A 82 -5.02 15.54 3.29
N TYR A 83 -4.30 14.43 3.18
CA TYR A 83 -2.86 14.43 2.91
C TYR A 83 -2.52 13.56 1.70
N THR A 84 -1.47 13.91 0.97
CA THR A 84 -1.07 13.12 -0.21
C THR A 84 -0.31 11.87 0.22
N VAL A 85 -0.46 10.74 -0.48
CA VAL A 85 0.25 9.48 -0.17
C VAL A 85 1.39 9.18 -1.10
N MET A 86 2.11 10.22 -1.51
CA MET A 86 3.24 10.08 -2.44
C MET A 86 4.57 10.30 -1.77
N SER A 87 5.59 9.61 -2.25
CA SER A 87 6.95 9.80 -1.75
C SER A 87 7.93 10.09 -2.87
N ARG A 88 9.09 10.60 -2.47
CA ARG A 88 10.23 10.85 -3.36
C ARG A 88 10.81 9.59 -4.01
N LEU A 89 10.43 8.40 -3.52
CA LEU A 89 10.84 7.12 -4.08
C LEU A 89 10.19 6.85 -5.44
N GLU A 90 8.90 7.22 -5.59
CA GLU A 90 8.12 6.95 -6.81
C GLU A 90 8.60 7.75 -8.02
N GLU A 91 9.11 8.95 -7.77
CA GLU A 91 9.44 9.89 -8.84
C GLU A 91 10.92 9.79 -9.25
N ASN A 92 11.70 8.87 -8.66
CA ASN A 92 13.17 8.81 -8.77
C ASN A 92 13.85 10.16 -8.48
N GLU A 93 13.15 11.03 -7.75
CA GLU A 93 13.49 12.43 -7.55
C GLU A 93 13.86 12.65 -6.09
N TYR A 94 15.11 12.37 -5.77
CA TYR A 94 15.82 13.13 -4.74
C TYR A 94 16.33 14.40 -5.40
N ALA A 95 15.41 15.28 -5.82
CA ALA A 95 15.80 16.53 -6.45
C ALA A 95 16.81 17.26 -5.54
N ASP A 96 17.90 17.76 -6.12
CA ASP A 96 18.97 18.51 -5.42
C ASP A 96 18.45 19.71 -4.60
N SER A 97 17.16 20.08 -4.73
CA SER A 97 16.54 21.21 -4.05
C SER A 97 15.07 20.95 -3.69
N TYR A 98 14.76 21.04 -2.39
CA TYR A 98 13.41 20.99 -1.81
C TYR A 98 12.41 21.95 -2.47
N ILE A 99 12.86 23.16 -2.84
CA ILE A 99 12.01 24.20 -3.42
C ILE A 99 11.49 23.78 -4.81
N LYS A 100 12.35 23.17 -5.62
CA LYS A 100 11.98 22.70 -6.96
C LYS A 100 10.91 21.62 -6.88
N TYR A 101 11.11 20.68 -5.97
CA TYR A 101 10.19 19.59 -5.76
C TYR A 101 8.84 20.08 -5.23
N LYS A 102 8.86 21.02 -4.28
CA LYS A 102 7.63 21.67 -3.79
C LYS A 102 6.82 22.30 -4.92
N LEU A 103 7.45 23.11 -5.78
CA LEU A 103 6.77 23.75 -6.92
C LEU A 103 6.20 22.73 -7.92
N TYR A 104 6.97 21.70 -8.25
CA TYR A 104 6.51 20.60 -9.10
C TYR A 104 5.27 19.92 -8.52
N THR A 105 5.30 19.60 -7.23
CA THR A 105 4.18 18.93 -6.53
C THR A 105 2.95 19.80 -6.36
N GLU A 106 3.05 21.13 -6.38
CA GLU A 106 1.85 21.98 -6.40
C GLU A 106 1.18 21.98 -7.80
N VAL A 107 1.98 21.92 -8.87
CA VAL A 107 1.47 21.93 -10.24
C VAL A 107 0.93 20.56 -10.66
N ALA A 108 1.70 19.50 -10.46
CA ALA A 108 1.36 18.15 -10.92
C ALA A 108 0.09 17.59 -10.24
N TYR A 109 -0.29 18.13 -9.07
CA TYR A 109 -1.37 17.60 -8.25
C TYR A 109 -2.61 18.47 -8.23
N ARG A 110 -2.61 19.58 -8.96
CA ARG A 110 -3.76 20.49 -9.00
C ARG A 110 -5.07 19.77 -9.34
N LYS A 111 -5.03 18.85 -10.33
CA LYS A 111 -6.17 17.98 -10.67
C LYS A 111 -6.64 17.12 -9.50
N LEU A 112 -5.68 16.52 -8.79
CA LEU A 112 -5.97 15.64 -7.65
C LEU A 112 -6.55 16.44 -6.49
N ASP A 113 -5.95 17.58 -6.18
CA ASP A 113 -6.44 18.50 -5.15
C ASP A 113 -7.85 18.96 -5.47
N ASN A 114 -8.18 19.32 -6.72
CA ASN A 114 -9.54 19.69 -7.11
C ASN A 114 -10.57 18.60 -6.81
N ILE A 115 -10.20 17.33 -6.99
CA ILE A 115 -11.08 16.19 -6.70
C ILE A 115 -11.25 16.00 -5.20
N TYR A 116 -10.16 15.94 -4.44
CA TYR A 116 -10.24 15.68 -3.01
C TYR A 116 -10.81 16.88 -2.23
N LEU A 117 -10.48 18.11 -2.64
CA LEU A 117 -11.07 19.34 -2.10
C LEU A 117 -12.52 19.58 -2.55
N SER A 118 -13.05 18.79 -3.48
CA SER A 118 -14.49 18.84 -3.77
C SER A 118 -15.33 18.41 -2.57
N TYR A 119 -14.81 17.54 -1.69
CA TYR A 119 -15.49 17.08 -0.48
C TYR A 119 -14.71 17.39 0.82
N ALA A 120 -13.38 17.42 0.79
CA ALA A 120 -12.55 17.83 1.92
C ALA A 120 -12.39 19.34 2.01
N GLY A 121 -12.15 19.86 3.21
CA GLY A 121 -11.98 21.29 3.45
C GLY A 121 -10.61 21.82 3.05
N LYS A 122 -9.55 21.03 3.22
CA LYS A 122 -8.15 21.48 3.06
C LYS A 122 -7.16 20.33 2.83
N VAL A 123 -6.12 20.57 2.03
CA VAL A 123 -4.90 19.74 2.02
C VAL A 123 -4.05 20.15 3.23
N VAL A 124 -3.97 19.29 4.24
CA VAL A 124 -3.29 19.61 5.52
C VAL A 124 -1.81 19.25 5.51
N TYR A 125 -1.40 18.30 4.66
CA TYR A 125 -0.03 17.83 4.58
C TYR A 125 0.26 17.19 3.20
N ARG A 126 1.53 17.23 2.76
CA ARG A 126 1.99 16.46 1.59
C ARG A 126 3.20 15.60 1.99
N ASN A 127 3.12 14.29 1.75
CA ASN A 127 4.15 13.30 2.14
C ASN A 127 5.54 13.52 1.53
N VAL A 128 5.59 14.30 0.45
CA VAL A 128 6.80 14.75 -0.23
C VAL A 128 7.65 15.70 0.62
N PHE A 129 7.08 16.30 1.67
CA PHE A 129 7.78 17.29 2.47
C PHE A 129 8.81 16.68 3.41
N LEU A 130 9.98 17.31 3.45
CA LEU A 130 11.00 17.02 4.44
C LEU A 130 10.57 17.52 5.82
N HIS A 131 10.86 16.71 6.82
CA HIS A 131 10.76 17.16 8.21
C HIS A 131 11.75 18.29 8.48
N LYS A 132 11.29 19.35 9.15
CA LYS A 132 12.07 20.57 9.45
C LYS A 132 13.36 20.32 10.24
N ASN A 133 13.38 19.30 11.08
CA ASN A 133 14.55 18.96 11.89
C ASN A 133 15.40 17.88 11.19
N HIS A 134 16.27 18.29 10.27
CA HIS A 134 17.14 17.35 9.53
C HIS A 134 18.19 16.67 10.42
N LYS A 135 18.67 17.34 11.48
CA LYS A 135 19.63 16.75 12.41
C LYS A 135 19.03 15.55 13.16
N LEU A 136 17.76 15.67 13.56
CA LEU A 136 16.99 14.57 14.17
C LEU A 136 16.91 13.36 13.22
N ILE A 137 16.57 13.61 11.96
CA ILE A 137 16.46 12.57 10.94
C ILE A 137 17.80 11.87 10.74
N ASN A 138 18.88 12.62 10.56
CA ASN A 138 20.21 12.05 10.35
C ASN A 138 20.69 11.25 11.56
N ARG A 139 20.40 11.72 12.78
CA ARG A 139 20.72 10.98 14.00
C ARG A 139 20.04 9.62 14.02
N HIS A 140 18.71 9.59 13.85
CA HIS A 140 17.97 8.32 13.83
C HIS A 140 18.36 7.42 12.66
N PHE A 141 18.65 7.99 11.49
CA PHE A 141 19.15 7.22 10.36
C PHE A 141 20.48 6.52 10.69
N ASN A 142 21.44 7.25 11.28
CA ASN A 142 22.72 6.68 11.67
C ASN A 142 22.58 5.60 12.76
N GLU A 143 21.73 5.84 13.77
CA GLU A 143 21.40 4.85 14.80
C GLU A 143 20.82 3.57 14.17
N ILE A 144 19.87 3.73 13.23
CA ILE A 144 19.26 2.61 12.52
C ILE A 144 20.31 1.85 11.68
N LYS A 145 21.14 2.55 10.89
CA LYS A 145 22.10 1.86 10.03
C LYS A 145 23.20 1.15 10.83
N GLN A 146 23.55 1.65 12.01
CA GLN A 146 24.47 0.95 12.91
C GLN A 146 23.86 -0.32 13.54
N ALA A 147 22.53 -0.40 13.63
CA ALA A 147 21.83 -1.52 14.28
C ALA A 147 21.38 -2.62 13.31
N ILE A 148 21.33 -2.35 12.00
CA ILE A 148 20.89 -3.33 10.99
C ILE A 148 22.08 -4.16 10.53
N GLU A 149 22.06 -5.46 10.89
CA GLU A 149 23.03 -6.45 10.39
C GLU A 149 22.34 -7.54 9.54
N THR A 150 21.03 -7.70 9.69
CA THR A 150 20.23 -8.71 9.00
C THR A 150 18.91 -8.14 8.48
N LYS A 151 18.28 -8.86 7.55
CA LYS A 151 16.91 -8.56 7.05
C LYS A 151 15.88 -8.56 8.18
N ASP A 152 16.06 -9.46 9.13
CA ASP A 152 15.24 -9.57 10.33
C ASP A 152 15.33 -8.31 11.19
N ASP A 153 16.51 -7.70 11.31
CA ASP A 153 16.69 -6.44 12.02
C ASP A 153 15.91 -5.33 11.33
N VAL A 154 15.94 -5.29 9.98
CA VAL A 154 15.11 -4.36 9.19
C VAL A 154 13.63 -4.55 9.52
N ILE A 155 13.11 -5.78 9.51
CA ILE A 155 11.69 -6.08 9.79
C ILE A 155 11.30 -5.67 11.22
N LYS A 156 12.21 -5.84 12.19
CA LYS A 156 12.00 -5.54 13.61
C LYS A 156 12.16 -4.06 13.95
N LEU A 157 12.63 -3.21 13.04
CA LEU A 157 12.82 -1.78 13.31
C LEU A 157 11.57 -1.12 13.88
N GLU A 158 11.79 -0.35 14.95
CA GLU A 158 10.78 0.47 15.60
C GLU A 158 11.28 1.90 15.79
N ILE A 159 10.35 2.86 15.82
CA ILE A 159 10.62 4.24 16.23
C ILE A 159 9.66 4.59 17.36
N GLU A 160 10.21 4.94 18.52
CA GLU A 160 9.46 5.27 19.75
C GLU A 160 8.39 4.19 20.09
N GLY A 161 8.76 2.91 19.95
CA GLY A 161 7.87 1.77 20.22
C GLY A 161 6.73 1.59 19.21
N ILE A 162 6.91 2.11 18.00
CA ILE A 162 6.05 1.87 16.83
C ILE A 162 6.87 1.10 15.80
N LYS A 163 6.51 -0.17 15.58
CA LYS A 163 7.07 -0.97 14.49
C LYS A 163 6.89 -0.24 13.16
N ILE A 164 7.94 -0.16 12.36
CA ILE A 164 7.90 0.39 10.98
C ILE A 164 8.73 -0.43 9.99
N GLY A 165 9.52 -1.37 10.50
CA GLY A 165 10.48 -2.14 9.72
C GLY A 165 9.89 -2.96 8.58
N ASP A 166 8.80 -3.66 8.83
CA ASP A 166 8.02 -4.37 7.82
C ASP A 166 7.44 -3.45 6.74
N LEU A 167 7.02 -2.22 7.10
CA LEU A 167 6.59 -1.22 6.10
C LEU A 167 7.75 -0.75 5.22
N ILE A 168 8.95 -0.58 5.80
CA ILE A 168 10.19 -0.27 5.08
C ILE A 168 10.53 -1.43 4.13
N TYR A 169 10.49 -2.66 4.62
CA TYR A 169 10.79 -3.87 3.85
C TYR A 169 9.86 -4.01 2.66
N ASP A 170 8.54 -3.97 2.87
CA ASP A 170 7.55 -4.06 1.79
C ASP A 170 7.72 -2.92 0.77
N THR A 171 8.07 -1.71 1.24
CA THR A 171 8.33 -0.57 0.36
C THR A 171 9.58 -0.81 -0.48
N TYR A 172 10.64 -1.37 0.12
CA TYR A 172 11.85 -1.74 -0.61
C TYR A 172 11.54 -2.72 -1.73
N LEU A 173 10.87 -3.85 -1.44
CA LEU A 173 10.52 -4.85 -2.45
C LEU A 173 9.73 -4.21 -3.62
N ARG A 174 8.75 -3.38 -3.28
CA ARG A 174 7.85 -2.73 -4.22
C ARG A 174 8.54 -1.76 -5.17
N PHE A 175 9.44 -0.92 -4.65
CA PHE A 175 10.00 0.21 -5.38
C PHE A 175 11.45 0.00 -5.86
N ALA A 176 12.22 -0.88 -5.20
CA ALA A 176 13.48 -1.36 -5.75
C ALA A 176 13.27 -2.36 -6.89
N ASN A 177 12.06 -2.93 -6.99
CA ASN A 177 11.72 -4.02 -7.91
C ASN A 177 12.67 -5.22 -7.72
N LYS A 178 12.95 -5.54 -6.45
CA LYS A 178 13.82 -6.64 -6.03
C LYS A 178 13.01 -7.66 -5.22
N PRO A 179 13.22 -8.97 -5.45
CA PRO A 179 12.40 -10.01 -4.83
C PRO A 179 12.68 -10.23 -3.35
N THR A 180 13.85 -9.81 -2.89
CA THR A 180 14.28 -9.86 -1.50
C THR A 180 15.08 -8.61 -1.16
N LEU A 181 15.09 -8.23 0.12
CA LEU A 181 15.84 -7.06 0.58
C LEU A 181 17.34 -7.32 0.61
N ASP A 182 18.11 -6.33 0.18
CA ASP A 182 19.56 -6.26 0.37
C ASP A 182 19.88 -5.11 1.33
N ILE A 183 20.53 -5.44 2.46
CA ILE A 183 20.83 -4.49 3.54
C ILE A 183 21.94 -3.48 3.18
N GLU A 184 22.72 -3.79 2.14
CA GLU A 184 23.80 -2.94 1.63
C GLU A 184 23.37 -2.11 0.41
N ASP A 185 22.12 -2.26 -0.04
CA ASP A 185 21.59 -1.47 -1.14
C ASP A 185 21.33 -0.02 -0.72
N PRO A 186 21.95 1.00 -1.34
CA PRO A 186 21.70 2.41 -1.05
C PRO A 186 20.24 2.84 -1.26
N PHE A 187 19.43 2.05 -1.97
CA PHE A 187 17.98 2.29 -2.04
C PHE A 187 17.29 2.04 -0.70
N LEU A 188 17.76 1.12 0.13
CA LEU A 188 17.23 0.91 1.48
C LEU A 188 17.39 2.18 2.33
N ASP A 189 18.55 2.84 2.26
CA ASP A 189 18.80 4.09 2.96
C ASP A 189 17.77 5.17 2.58
N LYS A 190 17.47 5.27 1.28
CA LYS A 190 16.43 6.17 0.76
C LYS A 190 15.06 5.85 1.35
N VAL A 191 14.69 4.57 1.46
CA VAL A 191 13.42 4.15 2.06
C VAL A 191 13.39 4.50 3.55
N ILE A 192 14.46 4.22 4.31
CA ILE A 192 14.56 4.51 5.74
C ILE A 192 14.46 6.04 5.99
N ILE A 193 15.23 6.84 5.26
CA ILE A 193 15.20 8.30 5.38
C ILE A 193 13.79 8.85 5.09
N GLN A 194 13.13 8.35 4.04
CA GLN A 194 11.78 8.75 3.73
C GLN A 194 10.78 8.32 4.82
N ALA A 195 10.93 7.10 5.37
CA ALA A 195 10.11 6.61 6.48
C ALA A 195 10.26 7.52 7.73
N LEU A 196 11.48 7.92 8.06
CA LEU A 196 11.76 8.86 9.15
C LEU A 196 11.08 10.22 8.94
N HIS A 197 11.20 10.79 7.74
CA HIS A 197 10.52 12.04 7.43
C HIS A 197 9.00 11.93 7.56
N LEU A 198 8.40 10.86 7.03
CA LEU A 198 6.97 10.61 7.17
C LEU A 198 6.57 10.46 8.64
N TYR A 199 7.31 9.66 9.41
CA TYR A 199 7.06 9.43 10.83
C TYR A 199 6.99 10.75 11.60
N PHE A 200 8.06 11.57 11.55
CA PHE A 200 8.11 12.79 12.33
C PHE A 200 7.14 13.86 11.83
N ASN A 201 6.91 13.97 10.53
CA ASN A 201 5.90 14.89 10.00
C ASN A 201 4.48 14.49 10.40
N TYR A 202 4.14 13.20 10.36
CA TYR A 202 2.84 12.73 10.82
C TYR A 202 2.70 12.93 12.33
N ASN A 203 3.74 12.69 13.12
CA ASN A 203 3.71 12.98 14.55
C ASN A 203 3.46 14.48 14.82
N ASP A 204 4.13 15.38 14.09
CA ASP A 204 3.87 16.83 14.15
C ASP A 204 2.44 17.18 13.73
N LEU A 205 1.90 16.53 12.69
CA LEU A 205 0.52 16.72 12.23
C LEU A 205 -0.50 16.31 13.29
N LEU A 206 -0.29 15.16 13.94
CA LEU A 206 -1.15 14.66 15.02
C LEU A 206 -1.06 15.52 16.29
N LYS A 207 0.04 16.26 16.50
CA LYS A 207 0.15 17.27 17.57
C LYS A 207 -0.50 18.61 17.20
N GLN A 208 -0.51 18.94 15.91
CA GLN A 208 -1.09 20.18 15.40
C GLN A 208 -2.62 20.17 15.43
N TYR A 209 -3.24 19.01 15.12
CA TYR A 209 -4.68 18.82 15.03
C TYR A 209 -5.17 17.79 16.03
N ASP A 210 -6.40 17.97 16.52
CA ASP A 210 -7.10 16.98 17.32
C ASP A 210 -7.78 15.98 16.37
N VAL A 211 -7.00 15.01 15.88
CA VAL A 211 -7.47 14.05 14.89
C VAL A 211 -8.42 13.05 15.55
N LYS A 212 -9.71 13.14 15.19
CA LYS A 212 -10.79 12.31 15.74
C LYS A 212 -10.89 10.94 15.09
N ALA A 213 -10.51 10.83 13.82
CA ALA A 213 -10.36 9.55 13.12
C ALA A 213 -9.49 9.70 11.86
N LEU A 214 -8.86 8.59 11.47
CA LEU A 214 -8.21 8.42 10.17
C LEU A 214 -9.09 7.51 9.30
N VAL A 215 -9.38 7.93 8.07
CA VAL A 215 -10.04 7.11 7.05
C VAL A 215 -9.03 6.84 5.93
N HIS A 216 -8.88 5.57 5.56
CA HIS A 216 -7.79 5.12 4.69
C HIS A 216 -8.26 3.99 3.76
N LEU A 217 -7.42 3.56 2.80
CA LEU A 217 -7.65 2.32 2.03
C LEU A 217 -6.70 1.20 2.45
N TYR A 218 -5.41 1.52 2.51
CA TYR A 218 -4.34 0.56 2.75
C TYR A 218 -3.66 0.81 4.09
N ALA A 219 -2.93 -0.17 4.61
CA ALA A 219 -2.16 -0.05 5.85
C ALA A 219 -0.73 -0.60 5.71
N THR A 220 -0.29 -0.82 4.47
CA THR A 220 1.03 -1.36 4.09
C THR A 220 1.88 -0.27 3.46
N TYR A 221 3.19 -0.51 3.33
CA TYR A 221 4.17 0.46 2.82
C TYR A 221 4.30 1.72 3.70
N ILE A 222 5.43 2.43 3.58
CA ILE A 222 5.71 3.61 4.41
C ILE A 222 4.70 4.75 4.17
N HIS A 223 4.16 4.83 2.95
CA HIS A 223 3.25 5.88 2.51
C HIS A 223 1.90 5.83 3.24
N HIS A 224 1.44 4.63 3.58
CA HIS A 224 0.13 4.40 4.18
C HIS A 224 0.22 3.91 5.63
N GLY A 225 1.10 2.95 5.91
CA GLY A 225 1.10 2.24 7.19
C GLY A 225 1.63 3.06 8.37
N ILE A 226 2.55 4.01 8.16
CA ILE A 226 3.19 4.74 9.26
C ILE A 226 2.16 5.57 10.04
N ILE A 227 1.34 6.36 9.35
CA ILE A 227 0.29 7.17 9.99
C ILE A 227 -0.81 6.29 10.62
N VAL A 228 -1.13 5.14 10.02
CA VAL A 228 -2.07 4.17 10.61
C VAL A 228 -1.57 3.73 11.98
N ARG A 229 -0.29 3.35 12.10
CA ARG A 229 0.29 2.89 13.36
C ARG A 229 0.42 4.01 14.38
N LEU A 230 0.79 5.22 13.95
CA LEU A 230 0.80 6.41 14.81
C LEU A 230 -0.59 6.73 15.37
N CYS A 231 -1.63 6.73 14.53
CA CYS A 231 -3.00 6.94 14.98
C CYS A 231 -3.43 5.87 15.99
N LEU A 232 -3.23 4.59 15.70
CA LEU A 232 -3.59 3.49 16.61
C LEU A 232 -2.85 3.59 17.95
N LYS A 233 -1.55 3.93 17.95
CA LYS A 233 -0.76 4.13 19.18
C LYS A 233 -1.28 5.29 20.02
N ASN A 234 -1.82 6.33 19.39
CA ASN A 234 -2.43 7.48 20.05
C ASN A 234 -3.94 7.29 20.34
N ASN A 235 -4.46 6.06 20.26
CA ASN A 235 -5.88 5.75 20.45
C ASN A 235 -6.84 6.48 19.49
N ILE A 236 -6.34 6.93 18.34
CA ILE A 236 -7.15 7.53 17.28
C ILE A 236 -7.77 6.40 16.44
N PRO A 237 -9.10 6.33 16.32
CA PRO A 237 -9.78 5.34 15.49
C PRO A 237 -9.31 5.40 14.03
N VAL A 238 -8.95 4.24 13.48
CA VAL A 238 -8.60 4.09 12.06
C VAL A 238 -9.63 3.22 11.35
N TYR A 239 -10.14 3.70 10.23
CA TYR A 239 -11.08 2.99 9.37
C TYR A 239 -10.46 2.82 7.99
N VAL A 240 -10.42 1.59 7.48
CA VAL A 240 -10.10 1.31 6.08
C VAL A 240 -11.37 1.02 5.29
N VAL A 241 -11.44 1.54 4.06
CA VAL A 241 -12.62 1.43 3.20
C VAL A 241 -12.25 0.84 1.85
N GLY A 242 -13.25 0.31 1.13
CA GLY A 242 -13.11 0.01 -0.29
C GLY A 242 -12.35 -1.27 -0.64
N ALA A 243 -12.26 -2.24 0.28
CA ALA A 243 -11.80 -3.57 -0.07
C ALA A 243 -12.95 -4.38 -0.70
N HIS A 244 -12.63 -5.37 -1.55
CA HIS A 244 -13.63 -6.25 -2.17
C HIS A 244 -14.49 -7.02 -1.15
N LEU A 245 -13.97 -7.20 0.07
CA LEU A 245 -14.56 -8.08 1.09
C LEU A 245 -15.29 -7.31 2.20
N PHE A 246 -15.14 -5.98 2.26
CA PHE A 246 -15.82 -5.15 3.26
C PHE A 246 -16.03 -3.71 2.77
N ILE A 247 -17.10 -3.07 3.23
CA ILE A 247 -17.37 -1.65 2.92
C ILE A 247 -16.45 -0.77 3.77
N VAL A 248 -16.45 -0.99 5.08
CA VAL A 248 -15.60 -0.31 6.08
C VAL A 248 -15.14 -1.32 7.12
N LYS A 249 -13.85 -1.32 7.45
CA LYS A 249 -13.27 -2.09 8.55
C LYS A 249 -12.56 -1.13 9.51
N LYS A 250 -12.87 -1.24 10.81
CA LYS A 250 -12.12 -0.56 11.86
C LYS A 250 -10.86 -1.37 12.18
N LEU A 251 -9.71 -0.71 12.25
CA LEU A 251 -8.45 -1.37 12.58
C LEU A 251 -8.20 -1.39 14.09
N HIS A 252 -7.39 -2.37 14.51
CA HIS A 252 -6.99 -2.58 15.89
C HIS A 252 -5.46 -2.58 16.00
N GLN A 253 -4.92 -2.14 17.13
CA GLN A 253 -3.47 -2.05 17.35
C GLN A 253 -2.75 -3.41 17.22
N ASN A 254 -3.41 -4.50 17.62
CA ASN A 254 -2.84 -5.86 17.54
C ASN A 254 -2.72 -6.39 16.10
N PHE A 255 -3.47 -5.81 15.17
CA PHE A 255 -3.38 -6.13 13.75
C PHE A 255 -3.68 -4.87 12.92
N PRO A 256 -2.67 -3.99 12.76
CA PRO A 256 -2.81 -2.71 12.07
C PRO A 256 -2.76 -2.92 10.55
N SER A 257 -3.62 -3.81 10.03
CA SER A 257 -3.63 -4.24 8.64
C SER A 257 -5.04 -4.19 8.05
N HIS A 258 -5.10 -3.78 6.78
CA HIS A 258 -6.31 -3.73 5.98
C HIS A 258 -6.73 -5.11 5.45
N ALA A 259 -5.87 -6.14 5.57
CA ALA A 259 -6.25 -7.53 5.29
C ALA A 259 -7.33 -8.01 6.26
N ASN A 260 -8.03 -9.09 5.92
CA ASN A 260 -8.99 -9.69 6.84
C ASN A 260 -8.32 -10.18 8.11
N ASP A 261 -9.07 -10.20 9.20
CA ASP A 261 -8.66 -10.76 10.50
C ASP A 261 -8.70 -12.30 10.43
N HIS A 262 -7.93 -12.87 9.50
CA HIS A 262 -7.90 -14.28 9.15
C HIS A 262 -7.60 -15.18 10.35
N PHE A 263 -6.80 -14.70 11.30
CA PHE A 263 -6.50 -15.37 12.56
C PHE A 263 -7.71 -15.49 13.51
N LEU A 264 -8.81 -14.77 13.24
CA LEU A 264 -10.07 -14.87 13.97
C LEU A 264 -11.11 -15.72 13.25
N PHE A 265 -10.87 -16.19 12.02
CA PHE A 265 -11.89 -16.87 11.22
C PHE A 265 -12.50 -18.07 11.92
N HIS A 266 -11.69 -18.88 12.63
CA HIS A 266 -12.21 -20.00 13.40
C HIS A 266 -13.17 -19.54 14.51
N LYS A 267 -12.74 -18.58 15.34
CA LYS A 267 -13.58 -18.02 16.42
C LYS A 267 -14.85 -17.35 15.90
N ILE A 268 -14.74 -16.62 14.79
CA ILE A 268 -15.89 -16.00 14.11
C ILE A 268 -16.83 -17.10 13.63
N PHE A 269 -16.31 -18.15 12.98
CA PHE A 269 -17.13 -19.26 12.50
C PHE A 269 -17.84 -20.03 13.62
N GLU A 270 -17.20 -20.22 14.76
CA GLU A 270 -17.80 -20.86 15.93
C GLU A 270 -19.03 -20.11 16.47
N GLN A 271 -19.07 -18.79 16.29
CA GLN A 271 -20.15 -17.92 16.77
C GLN A 271 -21.28 -17.73 15.74
N ILE A 272 -21.13 -18.25 14.51
CA ILE A 272 -22.13 -18.12 13.46
C ILE A 272 -23.25 -19.13 13.67
N ASP A 273 -24.50 -18.67 13.61
CA ASP A 273 -25.69 -19.52 13.56
C ASP A 273 -25.85 -20.22 12.20
N ASN A 274 -26.57 -21.35 12.17
CA ASN A 274 -26.88 -22.11 10.96
C ASN A 274 -25.61 -22.52 10.17
N LYS A 275 -24.57 -22.99 10.88
CA LYS A 275 -23.27 -23.39 10.30
C LYS A 275 -23.40 -24.34 9.11
N SER A 276 -24.32 -25.31 9.20
CA SER A 276 -24.58 -26.27 8.11
C SER A 276 -24.97 -25.57 6.80
N ASP A 277 -25.90 -24.62 6.87
CA ASP A 277 -26.34 -23.85 5.69
C ASP A 277 -25.21 -22.97 5.13
N LYS A 278 -24.40 -22.37 6.01
CA LYS A 278 -23.24 -21.59 5.60
C LYS A 278 -22.18 -22.45 4.92
N ILE A 279 -21.93 -23.66 5.41
CA ILE A 279 -21.03 -24.63 4.78
C ILE A 279 -21.57 -25.03 3.41
N GLN A 280 -22.86 -25.35 3.29
CA GLN A 280 -23.47 -25.67 1.99
C GLN A 280 -23.37 -24.52 1.01
N LEU A 281 -23.65 -23.29 1.44
CA LEU A 281 -23.51 -22.10 0.62
C LEU A 281 -22.05 -21.90 0.17
N ALA A 282 -21.09 -22.03 1.08
CA ALA A 282 -19.67 -21.92 0.77
C ALA A 282 -19.24 -22.99 -0.24
N LYS A 283 -19.70 -24.24 -0.08
CA LYS A 283 -19.45 -25.34 -1.02
C LYS A 283 -20.02 -25.02 -2.40
N LYS A 284 -21.27 -24.56 -2.48
CA LYS A 284 -21.91 -24.15 -3.74
C LYS A 284 -21.14 -23.02 -4.43
N LEU A 285 -20.68 -22.03 -3.68
CA LEU A 285 -19.87 -20.92 -4.21
C LEU A 285 -18.50 -21.40 -4.70
N PHE A 286 -17.87 -22.30 -3.96
CA PHE A 286 -16.59 -22.92 -4.32
C PHE A 286 -16.72 -23.75 -5.61
N GLU A 287 -17.69 -24.67 -5.68
CA GLU A 287 -17.97 -25.51 -6.86
C GLU A 287 -18.30 -24.66 -8.10
N ARG A 288 -19.00 -23.53 -7.93
CA ARG A 288 -19.32 -22.61 -9.01
C ARG A 288 -18.07 -22.04 -9.69
N ARG A 289 -16.93 -21.93 -8.99
CA ARG A 289 -15.68 -21.46 -9.61
C ARG A 289 -15.17 -22.43 -10.66
N PHE A 290 -15.34 -23.74 -10.44
CA PHE A 290 -14.95 -24.80 -11.39
C PHE A 290 -15.82 -24.82 -12.65
N THR A 291 -16.95 -24.10 -12.67
CA THR A 291 -17.76 -23.92 -13.89
C THR A 291 -17.35 -22.65 -14.67
N GLY A 292 -16.17 -22.08 -14.43
CA GLY A 292 -15.71 -20.88 -15.10
C GLY A 292 -16.44 -19.58 -14.71
N LYS A 293 -17.26 -19.58 -13.65
CA LYS A 293 -18.00 -18.39 -13.20
C LYS A 293 -17.20 -17.55 -12.20
N VAL A 294 -17.18 -16.24 -12.42
CA VAL A 294 -16.56 -15.24 -11.54
C VAL A 294 -17.47 -14.96 -10.34
N ASP A 295 -16.94 -15.06 -9.13
CA ASP A 295 -17.60 -14.60 -7.91
C ASP A 295 -16.92 -13.34 -7.35
N THR A 296 -17.41 -12.82 -6.23
CA THR A 296 -16.85 -11.62 -5.58
C THR A 296 -15.41 -11.81 -5.10
N ALA A 297 -14.97 -13.05 -4.86
CA ALA A 297 -13.62 -13.33 -4.40
C ALA A 297 -12.61 -13.37 -5.55
N ILE A 298 -13.05 -13.61 -6.80
CA ILE A 298 -12.18 -13.63 -7.98
C ILE A 298 -12.51 -12.53 -9.00
N SER A 299 -13.37 -11.57 -8.65
CA SER A 299 -13.81 -10.49 -9.56
C SER A 299 -12.69 -9.56 -10.03
N TYR A 300 -11.56 -9.54 -9.32
CA TYR A 300 -10.38 -8.77 -9.69
C TYR A 300 -9.48 -9.50 -10.70
N MET A 301 -9.72 -10.81 -10.94
CA MET A 301 -8.93 -11.59 -11.89
C MET A 301 -9.40 -11.31 -13.31
N ARG A 302 -8.46 -10.98 -14.22
CA ARG A 302 -8.76 -10.70 -15.63
C ARG A 302 -9.14 -11.96 -16.41
N THR A 303 -8.58 -13.10 -16.01
CA THR A 303 -8.80 -14.41 -16.59
C THR A 303 -9.26 -15.37 -15.51
N ASN A 304 -10.30 -16.16 -15.79
CA ASN A 304 -10.70 -17.20 -14.87
C ASN A 304 -9.78 -18.41 -15.07
N SER A 305 -9.03 -18.81 -14.04
CA SER A 305 -8.16 -20.00 -14.11
C SER A 305 -8.93 -21.32 -14.35
N PHE A 306 -10.26 -21.30 -14.23
CA PHE A 306 -11.16 -22.43 -14.42
C PHE A 306 -12.05 -22.31 -15.66
N SER A 307 -11.84 -21.32 -16.55
CA SER A 307 -12.63 -21.22 -17.80
C SER A 307 -12.11 -22.08 -18.94
N ASN A 308 -10.89 -22.62 -18.81
CA ASN A 308 -10.26 -23.38 -19.89
C ASN A 308 -10.50 -24.88 -19.70
N GLU A 309 -10.74 -25.57 -20.82
CA GLU A 309 -10.76 -27.04 -20.88
C GLU A 309 -9.43 -27.62 -20.39
N GLN A 310 -9.45 -28.87 -19.95
CA GLN A 310 -8.25 -29.61 -19.56
C GLN A 310 -7.19 -29.48 -20.65
N ARG A 311 -6.03 -28.91 -20.30
CA ARG A 311 -4.88 -28.87 -21.20
C ARG A 311 -4.32 -30.28 -21.29
N GLU A 312 -4.32 -30.88 -22.48
CA GLU A 312 -3.74 -32.22 -22.72
C GLU A 312 -2.29 -32.31 -22.22
N GLU A 313 -1.55 -31.19 -22.23
CA GLU A 313 -0.21 -31.05 -21.68
C GLU A 313 -0.10 -31.47 -20.20
N MET A 314 -1.20 -31.43 -19.45
CA MET A 314 -1.22 -31.84 -18.04
C MET A 314 -1.27 -33.35 -17.85
N ASN A 315 -1.66 -34.12 -18.89
CA ASN A 315 -1.74 -35.58 -18.84
C ASN A 315 -0.35 -36.25 -18.79
N LYS A 316 0.71 -35.51 -19.11
CA LYS A 316 2.09 -36.02 -19.05
C LYS A 316 2.63 -36.16 -17.62
N TYR A 317 1.97 -35.54 -16.64
CA TYR A 317 2.43 -35.53 -15.25
C TYR A 317 1.82 -36.66 -14.45
N ASN A 318 2.64 -37.33 -13.64
CA ASN A 318 2.15 -38.25 -12.63
C ASN A 318 1.72 -37.45 -11.39
N TRP A 319 0.41 -37.17 -11.27
CA TRP A 319 -0.15 -36.36 -10.19
C TRP A 319 0.10 -36.92 -8.79
N ASP A 320 0.23 -38.24 -8.63
CA ASP A 320 0.55 -38.86 -7.33
C ASP A 320 1.98 -38.55 -6.86
N LYS A 321 2.85 -38.15 -7.80
CA LYS A 321 4.23 -37.75 -7.53
C LYS A 321 4.48 -36.29 -7.89
N THR A 322 3.44 -35.47 -7.99
CA THR A 322 3.55 -34.07 -8.38
C THR A 322 3.26 -33.14 -7.21
N VAL A 323 4.19 -32.24 -6.92
CA VAL A 323 4.02 -31.16 -5.94
C VAL A 323 3.75 -29.85 -6.68
N LEU A 324 2.59 -29.24 -6.43
CA LEU A 324 2.23 -27.94 -6.98
C LEU A 324 2.52 -26.83 -5.95
N VAL A 325 3.45 -25.94 -6.28
CA VAL A 325 3.78 -24.75 -5.48
C VAL A 325 3.06 -23.53 -6.06
N LEU A 326 2.19 -22.91 -5.27
CA LEU A 326 1.44 -21.72 -5.66
C LEU A 326 2.18 -20.46 -5.20
N ALA A 327 2.95 -19.86 -6.09
CA ALA A 327 3.80 -18.73 -5.74
C ALA A 327 3.05 -17.38 -5.79
N HIS A 328 3.45 -16.46 -4.92
CA HIS A 328 2.94 -15.08 -4.88
C HIS A 328 3.80 -14.14 -5.73
N CYS A 329 3.33 -12.90 -5.94
CA CYS A 329 4.15 -11.84 -6.53
C CYS A 329 5.25 -11.39 -5.54
N PHE A 330 6.52 -11.40 -5.96
CA PHE A 330 7.66 -11.07 -5.10
C PHE A 330 7.71 -9.60 -4.65
N PHE A 331 7.11 -8.70 -5.43
CA PHE A 331 7.09 -7.25 -5.15
C PHE A 331 5.82 -6.76 -4.43
N ASP A 332 5.06 -7.69 -3.84
CA ASP A 332 3.88 -7.33 -3.05
C ASP A 332 4.28 -6.98 -1.61
N SER A 333 3.29 -6.83 -0.72
CA SER A 333 3.49 -6.59 0.73
C SER A 333 3.33 -7.88 1.53
N PRO A 334 4.36 -8.76 1.64
CA PRO A 334 4.26 -10.01 2.39
C PRO A 334 3.81 -9.81 3.84
N HIS A 335 4.28 -8.74 4.50
CA HIS A 335 4.02 -8.49 5.92
C HIS A 335 2.60 -8.00 6.23
N VAL A 336 1.73 -7.85 5.24
CA VAL A 336 0.30 -7.53 5.45
C VAL A 336 -0.43 -8.62 6.25
N TYR A 337 0.11 -9.86 6.25
CA TYR A 337 -0.47 -11.06 6.85
C TYR A 337 0.06 -11.41 8.26
N ARG A 338 0.59 -10.43 9.01
CA ARG A 338 1.26 -10.60 10.32
C ARG A 338 2.71 -11.10 10.16
N SER A 339 3.25 -11.70 11.22
CA SER A 339 4.58 -12.30 11.21
C SER A 339 4.60 -13.52 10.29
N LEU A 340 5.62 -13.59 9.44
CA LEU A 340 5.90 -14.69 8.54
C LEU A 340 7.10 -15.51 9.06
N LEU A 341 7.23 -16.75 8.58
CA LEU A 341 8.39 -17.60 8.87
C LEU A 341 9.62 -17.17 8.06
N PHE A 342 9.40 -16.65 6.86
CA PHE A 342 10.43 -16.14 5.98
C PHE A 342 10.27 -14.62 5.83
N PRO A 343 11.38 -13.87 5.64
CA PRO A 343 11.33 -12.42 5.44
C PRO A 343 10.45 -11.99 4.26
N ASP A 344 10.41 -12.80 3.20
CA ASP A 344 9.64 -12.52 1.99
C ASP A 344 9.28 -13.79 1.20
N PHE A 345 8.49 -13.60 0.14
CA PHE A 345 8.05 -14.70 -0.73
C PHE A 345 9.18 -15.35 -1.52
N HIS A 346 10.28 -14.63 -1.75
CA HIS A 346 11.41 -15.16 -2.51
C HIS A 346 12.25 -16.11 -1.68
N GLU A 347 12.57 -15.76 -0.44
CA GLU A 347 13.27 -16.66 0.49
C GLU A 347 12.43 -17.89 0.81
N TRP A 348 11.12 -17.72 1.02
CA TRP A 348 10.21 -18.84 1.18
C TRP A 348 10.24 -19.80 -0.02
N LEU A 349 10.14 -19.28 -1.24
CA LEU A 349 10.13 -20.10 -2.44
C LEU A 349 11.49 -20.78 -2.65
N THR A 350 12.59 -20.07 -2.45
CA THR A 350 13.95 -20.61 -2.57
C THR A 350 14.14 -21.79 -1.63
N TYR A 351 13.86 -21.60 -0.34
CA TYR A 351 13.95 -22.66 0.66
C TYR A 351 13.07 -23.86 0.31
N THR A 352 11.83 -23.61 -0.13
CA THR A 352 10.88 -24.66 -0.50
C THR A 352 11.39 -25.49 -1.68
N LEU A 353 11.88 -24.85 -2.73
CA LEU A 353 12.38 -25.55 -3.92
C LEU A 353 13.69 -26.28 -3.63
N ASP A 354 14.61 -25.69 -2.88
CA ASP A 354 15.86 -26.33 -2.47
C ASP A 354 15.60 -27.59 -1.63
N THR A 355 14.57 -27.56 -0.78
CA THR A 355 14.14 -28.72 0.01
C THR A 355 13.53 -29.80 -0.90
N LEU A 356 12.62 -29.43 -1.80
CA LEU A 356 11.96 -30.37 -2.70
C LEU A 356 12.93 -31.03 -3.68
N LYS A 357 14.00 -30.33 -4.08
CA LYS A 357 15.07 -30.86 -4.93
C LYS A 357 15.80 -32.06 -4.33
N GLN A 358 15.75 -32.23 -3.00
CA GLN A 358 16.35 -33.37 -2.31
C GLN A 358 15.46 -34.63 -2.35
N VAL A 359 14.22 -34.52 -2.79
CA VAL A 359 13.28 -35.63 -2.85
C VAL A 359 13.34 -36.27 -4.24
N GLU A 360 13.75 -37.54 -4.30
CA GLU A 360 13.82 -38.26 -5.57
C GLU A 360 12.43 -38.67 -6.09
N GLY A 361 12.29 -38.66 -7.41
CA GLY A 361 11.11 -39.21 -8.09
C GLY A 361 9.85 -38.35 -8.03
N ILE A 362 9.94 -37.10 -7.58
CA ILE A 362 8.83 -36.14 -7.65
C ILE A 362 8.96 -35.19 -8.84
N THR A 363 7.84 -34.68 -9.31
CA THR A 363 7.76 -33.54 -10.22
C THR A 363 7.32 -32.30 -9.44
N VAL A 364 8.04 -31.20 -9.57
CA VAL A 364 7.65 -29.92 -8.95
C VAL A 364 7.12 -28.98 -10.02
N LEU A 365 5.91 -28.48 -9.83
CA LEU A 365 5.31 -27.45 -10.69
C LEU A 365 5.16 -26.16 -9.88
N VAL A 366 5.67 -25.05 -10.40
CA VAL A 366 5.51 -23.73 -9.79
C VAL A 366 4.51 -22.92 -10.60
N LYS A 367 3.42 -22.50 -9.96
CA LYS A 367 2.41 -21.65 -10.58
C LYS A 367 2.59 -20.21 -10.10
N PRO A 368 2.98 -19.27 -10.98
CA PRO A 368 3.13 -17.87 -10.61
C PRO A 368 1.78 -17.20 -10.32
N HIS A 369 1.85 -16.04 -9.67
CA HIS A 369 0.68 -15.21 -9.41
C HIS A 369 0.12 -14.65 -10.73
N PRO A 370 -1.21 -14.77 -10.99
CA PRO A 370 -1.80 -14.41 -12.29
C PRO A 370 -1.73 -12.92 -12.61
N ASN A 371 -1.56 -12.06 -11.60
CA ASN A 371 -1.37 -10.62 -11.75
C ASN A 371 -0.01 -10.21 -11.16
N GLY A 372 1.05 -10.96 -11.45
CA GLY A 372 2.42 -10.57 -11.09
C GLY A 372 2.75 -9.18 -11.62
N LYS A 373 3.49 -8.38 -10.84
CA LYS A 373 4.02 -7.09 -11.31
C LYS A 373 5.17 -7.36 -12.29
N GLN A 374 5.41 -6.44 -13.23
CA GLN A 374 6.55 -6.50 -14.15
C GLN A 374 7.87 -6.80 -13.42
N GLY A 375 8.70 -7.70 -13.95
CA GLY A 375 9.91 -8.20 -13.30
C GLY A 375 9.72 -9.53 -12.55
N ASN A 376 8.47 -9.94 -12.30
CA ASN A 376 8.15 -11.10 -11.48
C ASN A 376 8.36 -12.41 -12.24
N ASP A 377 8.09 -12.44 -13.54
CA ASP A 377 8.23 -13.64 -14.38
C ASP A 377 9.70 -13.94 -14.64
N GLU A 378 10.51 -12.90 -14.84
CA GLU A 378 11.98 -12.98 -15.00
C GLU A 378 12.64 -13.62 -13.76
N ILE A 379 12.12 -13.39 -12.56
CA ILE A 379 12.61 -14.05 -11.35
C ILE A 379 12.29 -15.55 -11.37
N PHE A 380 11.13 -15.95 -11.85
CA PHE A 380 10.78 -17.37 -11.96
C PHE A 380 11.68 -18.12 -12.94
N GLU A 381 12.13 -17.48 -14.02
CA GLU A 381 13.09 -18.06 -14.97
C GLU A 381 14.40 -18.45 -14.26
N THR A 382 14.89 -17.63 -13.32
CA THR A 382 16.11 -17.94 -12.55
C THR A 382 15.99 -19.18 -11.66
N PHE A 383 14.76 -19.58 -11.30
CA PHE A 383 14.51 -20.83 -10.56
C PHE A 383 14.43 -22.05 -11.48
N GLN A 384 14.15 -21.89 -12.77
CA GLN A 384 14.13 -22.99 -13.74
C GLN A 384 15.54 -23.44 -14.11
N GLU A 385 16.52 -22.54 -14.02
CA GLU A 385 17.94 -22.81 -14.29
C GLU A 385 18.65 -23.57 -13.14
N LYS A 386 18.06 -23.58 -11.95
CA LYS A 386 18.59 -24.25 -10.75
C LYS A 386 18.04 -25.66 -10.62
#